data_AF-Q2J0M5-F1
#
_entry.id   AF-Q2J0M5-F1
#
_cell.length_a   1.000
_cell.length_b   1.000
_cell.length_c   1.000
_cell.angle_alpha   90.00
_cell.angle_beta   90.00
_cell.angle_gamma   90.00
#
_symmetry.space_group_name_H-M   'P 1'
#
loop_
_entity.id
_entity.type
_entity.pdbx_description
1 polymer ?
#
loop_
_entity_poly.entity_id
_entity_poly.type
_entity_poly.pdbx_seq_one_letter_code
_entity_poly.pdbx_strand_id
1 'polypeptide(L)'
;MGDNDGQVPLPDLNGADAPPLADVGYHEEEQTSRVAADLEAVFDVPVQVSAVLGRSKMDVGELLKLGPGAVLELDRRVGEAIDIYVNNRLVARGEVVLVEDKLGVTMTEIIKAERS
;
A
#
# COMPACT_ATOMS: atom_id res chain seq x y z
N MET A 1 40.59 -20.04 64.44
CA MET A 1 40.42 -21.47 64.08
C MET A 1 39.30 -21.52 63.06
N GLY A 2 39.51 -21.81 61.78
CA GLY A 2 40.63 -22.42 61.09
C GLY A 2 40.01 -23.11 59.89
N ASP A 3 40.24 -22.53 58.71
CA ASP A 3 40.59 -23.20 57.46
C ASP A 3 39.85 -24.51 57.16
N ASN A 4 38.90 -24.45 56.24
CA ASN A 4 38.61 -25.59 55.37
C ASN A 4 38.33 -25.07 53.96
N ASP A 5 39.43 -24.84 53.24
CA ASP A 5 39.46 -24.63 51.80
C ASP A 5 38.90 -25.88 51.11
N GLY A 6 37.59 -25.89 50.89
CA GLY A 6 36.91 -26.83 50.02
C GLY A 6 37.35 -26.59 48.58
N GLN A 7 38.47 -27.19 48.21
CA GLN A 7 39.07 -27.14 46.89
C GLN A 7 38.04 -27.60 45.86
N VAL A 8 37.40 -26.65 45.17
CA VAL A 8 36.53 -26.94 44.03
C VAL A 8 37.44 -27.46 42.92
N PRO A 9 37.24 -28.69 42.41
CA PRO A 9 38.06 -29.19 41.33
C PRO A 9 37.84 -28.31 40.11
N LEU A 10 38.93 -27.74 39.56
CA LEU A 10 38.84 -27.13 38.24
C LEU A 10 38.56 -28.25 37.23
N PRO A 11 37.59 -28.08 36.31
CA PRO A 11 37.36 -29.05 35.25
C PRO A 11 38.56 -29.08 34.30
N ASP A 12 39.07 -30.28 34.02
CA ASP A 12 40.09 -30.51 33.01
C ASP A 12 39.52 -30.14 31.63
N LEU A 13 39.94 -29.00 31.09
CA LEU A 13 39.64 -28.59 29.72
C LEU A 13 40.50 -29.42 28.75
N ASN A 14 40.21 -30.71 28.66
CA ASN A 14 40.75 -31.51 27.58
C ASN A 14 40.04 -31.06 26.29
N GLY A 15 40.80 -30.56 25.32
CA GLY A 15 40.31 -29.91 24.09
C GLY A 15 39.55 -30.82 23.10
N ALA A 16 39.02 -31.95 23.58
CA ALA A 16 38.24 -32.92 22.82
C ALA A 16 36.73 -32.87 23.12
N ASP A 17 36.29 -32.14 24.15
CA ASP A 17 34.88 -32.00 24.55
C ASP A 17 34.32 -30.58 24.34
N ALA A 18 34.87 -29.82 23.39
CA ALA A 18 34.15 -28.67 22.88
C ALA A 18 32.93 -29.20 22.09
N PRO A 19 31.68 -28.83 22.44
CA PRO A 19 30.55 -29.15 21.58
C PRO A 19 30.86 -28.59 20.20
N PRO A 20 30.59 -29.35 19.11
CA PRO A 20 30.77 -28.79 17.78
C PRO A 20 29.94 -27.52 17.75
N LEU A 21 30.56 -26.43 17.30
CA LEU A 21 29.85 -25.21 16.96
C LEU A 21 28.77 -25.64 15.97
N ALA A 22 27.57 -25.90 16.48
CA ALA A 22 26.40 -26.12 15.67
C ALA A 22 26.30 -24.85 14.85
N ASP A 23 26.43 -25.04 13.54
CA ASP A 23 26.20 -24.08 12.49
C ASP A 23 25.02 -23.20 12.89
N VAL A 24 25.32 -22.05 13.48
CA VAL A 24 24.37 -20.95 13.59
C VAL A 24 24.29 -20.36 12.19
N GLY A 25 23.68 -21.14 11.30
CA GLY A 25 23.27 -20.68 9.99
C GLY A 25 22.51 -19.39 10.21
N TYR A 26 23.00 -18.32 9.62
CA TYR A 26 22.33 -17.04 9.62
C TYR A 26 20.97 -17.26 8.93
N HIS A 27 19.90 -17.36 9.72
CA HIS A 27 18.51 -17.47 9.24
C HIS A 27 18.06 -16.11 8.62
N GLU A 28 18.75 -15.64 7.58
CA GLU A 28 18.35 -14.46 6.79
C GLU A 28 17.35 -14.84 5.68
N GLU A 29 17.36 -16.09 5.22
CA GLU A 29 16.48 -16.57 4.13
C GLU A 29 15.03 -16.78 4.58
N GLU A 30 14.79 -17.18 5.84
CA GLU A 30 13.43 -17.32 6.36
C GLU A 30 12.74 -15.97 6.60
N GLN A 31 13.48 -14.92 6.95
CA GLN A 31 12.90 -13.60 7.21
C GLN A 31 12.42 -12.91 5.92
N THR A 32 13.14 -13.05 4.81
CA THR A 32 12.75 -12.49 3.51
C THR A 32 11.50 -13.18 2.95
N SER A 33 11.34 -14.49 3.16
CA SER A 33 10.16 -15.24 2.71
C SER A 33 8.86 -14.80 3.42
N ARG A 34 8.91 -14.46 4.71
CA ARG A 34 7.74 -13.98 5.47
C ARG A 34 7.27 -12.60 5.00
N VAL A 35 8.21 -11.70 4.70
CA VAL A 35 7.89 -10.35 4.19
C VAL A 35 7.24 -10.41 2.81
N ALA A 36 7.65 -11.34 1.95
CA ALA A 36 7.02 -11.55 0.65
C ALA A 36 5.57 -12.06 0.79
N ALA A 37 5.32 -13.02 1.69
CA ALA A 37 3.98 -13.56 1.95
C ALA A 37 3.05 -12.53 2.61
N ASP A 38 3.55 -11.69 3.52
CA ASP A 38 2.75 -10.60 4.11
C ASP A 38 2.39 -9.51 3.09
N LEU A 39 3.23 -9.29 2.08
CA LEU A 39 2.93 -8.35 0.99
C LEU A 39 1.88 -8.92 0.02
N GLU A 40 1.83 -10.25 -0.16
CA GLU A 40 0.79 -10.90 -0.97
C GLU A 40 -0.61 -10.61 -0.43
N ALA A 41 -0.79 -10.63 0.90
CA ALA A 41 -2.05 -10.31 1.55
C ALA A 41 -2.51 -8.85 1.36
N VAL A 42 -1.60 -7.92 1.03
CA VAL A 42 -1.95 -6.51 0.77
C VAL A 42 -2.59 -6.31 -0.61
N PHE A 43 -2.35 -7.21 -1.57
CA PHE A 43 -2.91 -7.07 -2.92
C PHE A 43 -4.43 -7.26 -2.97
N ASP A 44 -5.01 -7.97 -2.00
CA ASP A 44 -6.45 -8.25 -1.95
C ASP A 44 -7.26 -7.19 -1.18
N VAL A 45 -6.64 -6.08 -0.79
CA VAL A 45 -7.34 -5.01 -0.08
C VAL A 45 -8.29 -4.28 -1.06
N PRO A 46 -9.61 -4.27 -0.79
CA PRO A 46 -10.56 -3.58 -1.65
C PRO A 46 -10.34 -2.06 -1.59
N VAL A 47 -10.31 -1.43 -2.75
CA VAL A 47 -10.15 0.04 -2.88
C VAL A 47 -11.34 0.66 -3.59
N GLN A 48 -11.71 1.88 -3.19
CA GLN A 48 -12.73 2.64 -3.88
C GLN A 48 -12.11 3.44 -5.03
N VAL A 49 -12.56 3.17 -6.24
CA VAL A 49 -12.16 3.90 -7.45
C VAL A 49 -13.29 4.84 -7.86
N SER A 50 -12.95 6.11 -8.07
CA SER A 50 -13.89 7.15 -8.47
C SER A 50 -13.38 7.84 -9.74
N ALA A 51 -14.17 7.76 -10.82
CA ALA A 51 -13.92 8.48 -12.06
C ALA A 51 -14.70 9.81 -12.04
N VAL A 52 -13.99 10.93 -12.13
CA VAL A 52 -14.57 12.28 -12.02
C VAL A 52 -14.58 12.93 -13.40
N LEU A 53 -15.79 13.09 -13.95
CA LEU A 53 -16.01 13.77 -15.23
C LEU A 53 -15.56 15.24 -15.15
N GLY A 54 -15.97 15.97 -14.12
CA GLY A 54 -15.61 17.38 -13.94
C GLY A 54 -16.05 17.89 -12.57
N ARG A 55 -15.60 19.10 -12.22
CA ARG A 55 -15.92 19.78 -10.97
C ARG A 55 -16.52 21.15 -11.27
N SER A 56 -17.31 21.66 -10.33
CA SER A 56 -17.83 23.02 -10.39
C SER A 56 -17.80 23.62 -9.00
N LYS A 57 -17.48 24.91 -8.89
CA LYS A 57 -17.51 25.66 -7.64
C LYS A 57 -18.66 26.66 -7.75
N MET A 58 -19.49 26.71 -6.73
CA MET A 58 -20.65 27.59 -6.67
C MET A 58 -20.85 28.10 -5.25
N ASP A 59 -21.57 29.21 -5.13
CA ASP A 59 -21.91 29.77 -3.84
C ASP A 59 -23.03 28.97 -3.17
N VAL A 60 -23.04 28.97 -1.83
CA VAL A 60 -24.07 28.25 -1.05
C VAL A 60 -25.48 28.70 -1.45
N GLY A 61 -25.67 29.97 -1.79
CA GLY A 61 -26.95 30.50 -2.25
C GLY A 61 -27.42 29.94 -3.59
N GLU A 62 -26.50 29.58 -4.50
CA GLU A 62 -26.83 28.94 -5.78
C GLU A 62 -27.16 27.47 -5.57
N LEU A 63 -26.40 26.79 -4.71
CA LEU A 63 -26.65 25.39 -4.33
C LEU A 63 -28.06 25.19 -3.78
N LEU A 64 -28.53 26.10 -2.93
CA LEU A 64 -29.89 26.04 -2.36
C LEU A 64 -31.00 26.31 -3.38
N LYS A 65 -30.69 26.94 -4.52
CA LYS A 65 -31.64 27.19 -5.62
C LYS A 65 -31.68 26.05 -6.62
N LEU A 66 -30.76 25.08 -6.54
CA LEU A 66 -30.77 23.92 -7.43
C LEU A 66 -32.04 23.10 -7.19
N GLY A 67 -32.73 22.81 -8.29
CA GLY A 67 -33.89 21.95 -8.31
C GLY A 67 -33.82 20.99 -9.49
N PRO A 68 -34.81 20.11 -9.63
CA PRO A 68 -34.92 19.21 -10.77
C PRO A 68 -34.88 20.00 -12.09
N GLY A 69 -34.01 19.58 -13.01
CA GLY A 69 -33.83 20.23 -14.31
C GLY A 69 -32.74 21.32 -14.34
N ALA A 70 -32.09 21.61 -13.22
CA ALA A 70 -30.93 22.51 -13.24
C ALA A 70 -29.75 21.87 -13.99
N VAL A 71 -29.14 22.64 -14.90
CA VAL A 71 -27.94 22.24 -15.65
C VAL A 71 -26.74 22.91 -15.01
N LEU A 72 -25.76 22.11 -14.57
CA LEU A 72 -24.50 22.61 -14.03
C LEU A 72 -23.43 22.52 -15.09
N GLU A 73 -22.77 23.65 -15.35
CA GLU A 73 -21.55 23.68 -16.13
C GLU A 73 -20.39 23.20 -15.27
N LEU A 74 -19.59 22.30 -15.84
CA LEU A 74 -18.37 21.78 -15.23
C LEU A 74 -17.15 22.48 -15.83
N ASP A 75 -16.03 22.41 -15.12
CA ASP A 75 -14.74 22.99 -15.53
C ASP A 75 -14.06 22.26 -16.71
N ARG A 76 -14.54 21.07 -17.09
CA ARG A 76 -13.93 20.21 -18.10
C ARG A 76 -14.64 20.28 -19.46
N ARG A 77 -13.84 20.29 -20.54
CA ARG A 77 -14.36 20.29 -21.93
C ARG A 77 -14.65 18.86 -22.43
N VAL A 78 -15.58 18.77 -23.39
CA VAL A 78 -15.89 17.50 -24.07
C VAL A 78 -14.65 16.99 -24.79
N GLY A 79 -14.31 15.72 -24.59
CA GLY A 79 -13.14 15.06 -25.19
C GLY A 79 -11.84 15.24 -24.39
N GLU A 80 -11.85 15.93 -23.26
CA GLU A 80 -10.71 15.97 -22.36
C GLU A 80 -10.65 14.71 -21.48
N ALA A 81 -9.44 14.25 -21.17
CA ALA A 81 -9.24 13.12 -20.27
C ALA A 81 -9.80 13.44 -18.87
N ILE A 82 -10.54 12.47 -18.32
CA ILE A 82 -11.12 12.51 -16.99
C ILE A 82 -10.13 12.08 -15.90
N ASP A 83 -10.39 12.49 -14.66
CA ASP A 83 -9.54 12.17 -13.52
C ASP A 83 -10.01 10.88 -12.86
N ILE A 84 -9.07 10.00 -12.53
CA ILE A 84 -9.34 8.75 -11.82
C ILE A 84 -8.70 8.83 -10.44
N TYR A 85 -9.54 8.71 -9.42
CA TYR A 85 -9.18 8.74 -8.02
C TYR A 85 -9.28 7.36 -7.40
N VAL A 86 -8.33 7.04 -6.52
CA VAL A 86 -8.38 5.86 -5.64
C VAL A 86 -8.21 6.35 -4.22
N ASN A 87 -9.19 6.09 -3.34
CA ASN A 87 -9.20 6.59 -1.96
C ASN A 87 -8.84 8.09 -1.87
N ASN A 88 -9.49 8.92 -2.70
CA ASN A 88 -9.26 10.38 -2.81
C ASN A 88 -7.88 10.83 -3.33
N ARG A 89 -7.03 9.92 -3.79
CA ARG A 89 -5.76 10.25 -4.44
C ARG A 89 -5.90 10.15 -5.96
N LEU A 90 -5.44 11.17 -6.69
CA LEU A 90 -5.37 11.12 -8.15
C LEU A 90 -4.31 10.10 -8.56
N VAL A 91 -4.71 9.06 -9.28
CA VAL A 91 -3.80 7.97 -9.70
C VAL A 91 -3.61 7.91 -11.21
N ALA A 92 -4.56 8.44 -11.98
CA ALA A 92 -4.53 8.31 -13.43
C ALA A 92 -5.47 9.31 -14.10
N ARG A 93 -5.29 9.44 -15.41
CA ARG A 93 -6.22 10.09 -16.34
C ARG A 93 -6.70 9.08 -17.36
N GLY A 94 -7.91 9.28 -17.88
CA GLY A 94 -8.49 8.37 -18.86
C GLY A 94 -9.56 9.01 -19.72
N GLU A 95 -9.97 8.34 -20.77
CA GLU A 95 -11.04 8.80 -21.65
C GLU A 95 -12.32 7.99 -21.40
N VAL A 96 -13.47 8.66 -21.50
CA VAL A 96 -14.77 8.01 -21.34
C VAL A 96 -15.09 7.27 -22.63
N VAL A 97 -15.38 5.98 -22.50
CA VAL A 97 -15.74 5.09 -23.60
C VAL A 97 -17.07 4.40 -23.31
N LEU A 98 -17.80 4.01 -24.35
CA LEU A 98 -18.99 3.18 -24.19
C LEU A 98 -18.60 1.73 -24.43
N VAL A 99 -18.82 0.87 -23.43
CA VAL A 99 -18.53 -0.57 -23.49
C VAL A 99 -19.82 -1.31 -23.17
N GLU A 100 -20.35 -2.06 -24.13
CA GLU A 100 -21.57 -2.87 -23.95
C GLU A 100 -22.74 -2.06 -23.35
N ASP A 101 -23.00 -0.87 -23.92
CA ASP A 101 -24.02 0.08 -23.44
C ASP A 101 -23.79 0.64 -22.02
N LYS A 102 -22.62 0.40 -21.43
CA LYS A 102 -22.20 0.95 -20.14
C LYS A 102 -21.10 1.99 -20.33
N LEU A 103 -21.07 2.97 -19.44
CA LEU A 103 -19.96 3.91 -19.37
C LEU A 103 -18.73 3.18 -18.81
N GLY A 104 -17.65 3.20 -19.59
CA GLY A 104 -16.32 2.74 -19.21
C GLY A 104 -15.31 3.87 -19.26
N VAL A 105 -14.12 3.61 -18.73
CA VAL A 105 -13.01 4.55 -18.75
C VAL A 105 -11.75 3.82 -19.20
N THR A 106 -11.14 4.27 -20.28
CA THR A 106 -9.85 3.75 -20.76
C THR A 106 -8.74 4.59 -20.15
N MET A 107 -7.76 3.96 -19.50
CA MET A 107 -6.62 4.67 -18.92
C MET A 107 -5.71 5.19 -20.03
N THR A 108 -5.43 6.49 -20.01
CA THR A 108 -4.50 7.15 -20.94
C THR A 108 -3.15 7.41 -20.29
N GLU A 109 -3.15 7.79 -19.01
CA GLU A 109 -1.94 8.13 -18.27
C GLU A 109 -2.04 7.64 -16.82
N ILE A 110 -0.98 7.02 -16.32
CA ILE A 110 -0.90 6.59 -14.91
C ILE A 110 0.10 7.48 -14.18
N ILE A 111 -0.39 8.17 -13.15
CA ILE A 111 0.40 9.02 -12.28
C ILE A 111 0.93 8.13 -11.16
N LYS A 112 2.23 7.85 -11.20
CA LYS A 112 2.89 7.12 -10.11
C LYS A 112 2.81 7.96 -8.84
N ALA A 113 2.24 7.39 -7.79
CA ALA A 113 2.36 7.95 -6.45
C ALA A 113 3.83 7.82 -6.03
N GLU A 114 4.61 8.90 -6.14
CA GLU A 114 5.92 8.94 -5.52
C GLU A 114 5.73 8.76 -4.01
N ARG A 115 6.39 7.74 -3.49
CA ARG A 115 6.39 7.37 -2.08
C ARG A 115 7.18 8.44 -1.32
N SER A 116 6.49 9.30 -0.58
CA SER A 116 7.07 10.15 0.47
C SER A 116 7.36 9.34 1.73
#